data_AF-B5E8Y5-F1
#
_entry.id   AF-B5E8Y5-F1
#
_cell.length_a   1.000
_cell.length_b   1.000
_cell.length_c   1.000
_cell.angle_alpha   90.00
_cell.angle_beta   90.00
_cell.angle_gamma   90.00
#
_symmetry.space_group_name_H-M   'P 1'
#
loop_
_entity.id
_entity.type
_entity.pdbx_description
1 polymer ?
#
loop_
_entity_poly.entity_id
_entity_poly.type
_entity_poly.pdbx_seq_one_letter_code
_entity_poly.pdbx_strand_id
1 'polypeptide(L)'
;MSKETVDEAIDMYLAERMQHGKQLAISHFLACLYLKQQRDEIVESMRRVRGMTRYYIDLTKVMLNPFKGPEIAWLASMLNIAIYGAVLISVEEQRMLGIALLSGTLANGFYLIRSVARKWCDLHVRLAIYDEIVQITDSELKALA
;
A
#
# COMPACT_ATOMS: atom_id res chain seq x y z
N MET A 1 14.15 -2.30 -22.72
CA MET A 1 13.97 -2.64 -21.28
C MET A 1 12.75 -3.53 -21.09
N SER A 2 12.85 -4.67 -20.39
CA SER A 2 11.66 -5.46 -20.01
C SER A 2 10.92 -4.75 -18.87
N LYS A 3 9.60 -4.90 -18.79
CA LYS A 3 8.78 -4.30 -17.70
C LYS A 3 9.31 -4.66 -16.31
N GLU A 4 9.82 -5.88 -16.16
CA GLU A 4 10.38 -6.42 -14.91
C GLU A 4 11.53 -5.58 -14.36
N THR A 5 12.43 -5.09 -15.22
CA THR A 5 13.56 -4.25 -14.76
C THR A 5 13.14 -2.83 -14.33
N VAL A 6 12.04 -2.30 -14.89
CA VAL A 6 11.45 -1.03 -14.42
C VAL A 6 10.84 -1.23 -13.03
N ASP A 7 10.05 -2.29 -12.90
CA ASP A 7 9.35 -2.63 -11.67
C ASP A 7 10.33 -2.93 -10.55
N GLU A 8 11.38 -3.70 -10.83
CA GLU A 8 12.46 -4.00 -9.88
C GLU A 8 13.14 -2.72 -9.37
N ALA A 9 13.41 -1.74 -10.25
CA ALA A 9 14.01 -0.47 -9.84
C ALA A 9 13.07 0.36 -8.95
N ILE A 10 11.77 0.38 -9.27
CA ILE A 10 10.75 1.08 -8.47
C ILE A 10 10.60 0.40 -7.10
N ASP A 11 10.53 -0.93 -7.06
CA ASP A 11 10.38 -1.71 -5.83
C ASP A 11 11.62 -1.61 -4.95
N MET A 12 12.82 -1.63 -5.54
CA MET A 12 14.08 -1.39 -4.84
C MET A 12 14.08 0.00 -4.19
N TYR A 13 13.72 1.06 -4.95
CA TYR A 13 13.63 2.41 -4.39
C TYR A 13 12.65 2.47 -3.22
N LEU A 14 11.48 1.85 -3.36
CA LEU A 14 10.43 1.87 -2.35
C LEU A 14 10.90 1.18 -1.06
N ALA A 15 11.52 0.00 -1.18
CA ALA A 15 12.06 -0.75 -0.04
C ALA A 15 13.17 0.04 0.67
N GLU A 16 14.13 0.57 -0.07
CA GLU A 16 15.24 1.35 0.51
C GLU A 16 14.76 2.67 1.11
N ARG A 17 13.80 3.35 0.47
CA ARG A 17 13.24 4.60 0.98
C ARG A 17 12.54 4.42 2.31
N MET A 18 11.94 3.26 2.54
CA MET A 18 11.30 2.87 3.79
C MET A 18 12.31 2.48 4.89
N GLN A 19 13.48 1.93 4.53
CA GLN A 19 14.46 1.41 5.50
C GLN A 19 15.63 2.34 5.79
N HIS A 20 16.18 2.99 4.77
CA HIS A 20 17.45 3.72 4.81
C HIS A 20 17.32 5.23 4.51
N GLY A 21 16.11 5.68 4.15
CA GLY A 21 15.81 7.08 3.92
C GLY A 21 16.07 7.54 2.48
N LYS A 22 15.81 8.84 2.23
CA LYS A 22 15.71 9.40 0.88
C LYS A 22 17.01 9.39 0.09
N GLN A 23 18.10 9.88 0.67
CA GLN A 23 19.33 10.14 -0.10
C GLN A 23 19.96 8.85 -0.62
N LEU A 24 20.02 7.81 0.21
CA LEU A 24 20.57 6.50 -0.19
C LEU A 24 19.71 5.87 -1.29
N ALA A 25 18.40 5.86 -1.12
CA ALA A 25 17.46 5.29 -2.10
C ALA A 25 17.60 5.96 -3.48
N ILE A 26 17.75 7.29 -3.52
CA ILE A 26 17.98 8.02 -4.77
C ILE A 26 19.28 7.57 -5.43
N SER A 27 20.38 7.52 -4.68
CA SER A 27 21.68 7.14 -5.24
C SER A 27 21.67 5.73 -5.83
N HIS A 28 21.07 4.76 -5.13
CA HIS A 28 21.01 3.38 -5.59
C HIS A 28 20.04 3.20 -6.75
N PHE A 29 18.91 3.90 -6.75
CA PHE A 29 17.96 3.89 -7.86
C PHE A 29 18.56 4.45 -9.14
N LEU A 30 19.22 5.60 -9.06
CA LEU A 30 19.93 6.17 -10.20
C LEU A 30 21.07 5.25 -10.63
N ALA A 31 21.89 4.74 -9.71
CA ALA A 31 22.97 3.80 -10.04
C ALA A 31 22.44 2.54 -10.76
N CYS A 32 21.33 1.97 -10.30
CA CYS A 32 20.70 0.81 -10.93
C CYS A 32 20.25 1.11 -12.36
N LEU A 33 19.63 2.27 -12.59
CA LEU A 33 19.22 2.70 -13.93
C LEU A 33 20.42 2.99 -14.84
N TYR A 34 21.41 3.75 -14.36
CA TYR A 34 22.60 4.12 -15.12
C TYR A 34 23.52 2.92 -15.42
N LEU A 35 23.60 1.91 -14.53
CA LEU A 35 24.41 0.71 -14.74
C LEU A 35 23.75 -0.31 -15.67
N LYS A 36 22.41 -0.40 -15.65
CA LYS A 36 21.67 -1.34 -16.50
C LYS A 36 21.44 -0.81 -17.93
N GLN A 37 21.88 0.40 -18.27
CA GLN A 37 21.67 1.02 -19.59
C GLN A 37 22.90 1.62 -20.25
N GLN A 38 22.90 1.55 -21.58
CA GLN A 38 23.77 2.38 -22.41
C GLN A 38 23.31 3.83 -22.37
N ARG A 39 24.27 4.76 -22.50
CA ARG A 39 24.10 6.20 -22.27
C ARG A 39 22.92 6.83 -23.05
N ASP A 40 22.62 6.29 -24.23
CA ASP A 40 21.58 6.81 -25.12
C ASP A 40 20.17 6.29 -24.80
N GLU A 41 20.04 5.21 -24.01
CA GLU A 41 18.75 4.61 -23.67
C GLU A 41 18.15 5.13 -22.36
N ILE A 42 18.95 5.79 -21.51
CA ILE A 42 18.57 6.24 -20.16
C ILE A 42 17.34 7.16 -20.19
N VAL A 43 17.27 8.05 -21.18
CA VAL A 43 16.13 8.97 -21.33
C VAL A 43 14.83 8.20 -21.57
N GLU A 44 14.88 7.12 -22.36
CA GLU A 44 13.71 6.33 -22.69
C GLU A 44 13.20 5.52 -21.49
N SER A 45 14.11 4.93 -20.72
CA SER A 45 13.79 4.19 -19.50
C SER A 45 13.36 5.09 -18.36
N MET A 46 13.94 6.29 -18.20
CA MET A 46 13.39 7.30 -17.28
C MET A 46 11.93 7.63 -17.66
N ARG A 47 11.61 7.80 -18.95
CA ARG A 47 10.21 7.96 -19.39
C ARG A 47 9.34 6.75 -19.06
N ARG A 48 9.85 5.52 -19.17
CA ARG A 48 9.13 4.28 -18.79
C ARG A 48 8.88 4.19 -17.29
N VAL A 49 9.89 4.46 -16.45
CA VAL A 49 9.75 4.56 -15.00
C VAL A 49 8.64 5.55 -14.66
N ARG A 50 8.73 6.78 -15.18
CA ARG A 50 7.71 7.81 -14.96
C ARG A 50 6.30 7.32 -15.31
N GLY A 51 6.15 6.64 -16.45
CA GLY A 51 4.89 6.08 -16.89
C GLY A 51 4.35 5.00 -15.95
N MET A 52 5.19 4.04 -15.56
CA MET A 52 4.81 2.97 -14.63
C MET A 52 4.53 3.48 -13.22
N THR A 53 5.33 4.40 -12.70
CA THR A 53 5.09 5.01 -11.40
C THR A 53 3.77 5.79 -11.38
N ARG A 54 3.42 6.53 -12.44
CA ARG A 54 2.10 7.18 -12.56
C ARG A 54 0.95 6.17 -12.58
N TYR A 55 1.13 5.07 -13.32
CA TYR A 55 0.17 3.98 -13.28
C TYR A 55 -0.01 3.42 -11.86
N TYR A 56 1.08 3.21 -11.12
CA TYR A 56 1.01 2.78 -9.72
C TYR A 56 0.35 3.80 -8.80
N ILE A 57 0.56 5.10 -9.03
CA ILE A 57 -0.14 6.16 -8.30
C ILE A 57 -1.65 6.05 -8.53
N ASP A 58 -2.09 5.94 -9.78
CA ASP A 58 -3.51 5.88 -10.12
C ASP A 58 -4.16 4.61 -9.56
N LEU A 59 -3.47 3.46 -9.66
CA LEU A 59 -3.91 2.21 -9.03
C LEU A 59 -4.02 2.34 -7.51
N THR A 60 -3.00 2.93 -6.87
CA THR A 60 -2.95 3.13 -5.41
C THR A 60 -4.06 4.07 -4.95
N LYS A 61 -4.38 5.12 -5.71
CA LYS A 61 -5.52 6.02 -5.44
C LYS A 61 -6.85 5.29 -5.47
N VAL A 62 -7.05 4.36 -6.41
CA VAL A 62 -8.26 3.52 -6.46
C VAL A 62 -8.36 2.63 -5.23
N MET A 63 -7.24 2.03 -4.81
CA MET A 63 -7.15 1.19 -3.62
C MET A 63 -7.20 1.96 -2.30
N LEU A 64 -6.97 3.28 -2.33
CA LEU A 64 -6.96 4.14 -1.15
C LEU A 64 -8.34 4.27 -0.50
N ASN A 65 -9.41 3.86 -1.21
CA ASN A 65 -10.75 3.83 -0.64
C ASN A 65 -10.87 2.65 0.33
N PRO A 66 -10.87 2.88 1.66
CA PRO A 66 -11.01 1.80 2.63
C PRO A 66 -12.36 1.11 2.49
N PHE A 67 -13.35 1.76 1.84
CA PHE A 67 -14.71 1.27 1.63
C PHE A 67 -14.88 0.16 0.60
N LYS A 68 -13.86 -0.11 -0.22
CA LYS A 68 -13.95 -1.06 -1.34
C LYS A 68 -13.26 -2.41 -1.08
N GLY A 69 -12.70 -2.60 0.11
CA GLY A 69 -12.00 -3.83 0.48
C GLY A 69 -12.92 -4.93 1.05
N PRO A 70 -12.52 -6.21 0.95
CA PRO A 70 -13.21 -7.33 1.62
C PRO A 70 -13.30 -7.15 3.14
N GLU A 71 -12.42 -6.32 3.73
CA GLU A 71 -12.41 -6.02 5.16
C GLU A 71 -13.72 -5.40 5.65
N ILE A 72 -14.46 -4.67 4.80
CA ILE A 72 -15.74 -4.07 5.21
C ILE A 72 -16.89 -5.04 5.16
N ALA A 73 -16.91 -5.94 4.18
CA ALA A 73 -17.84 -7.06 4.20
C ALA A 73 -17.66 -7.88 5.48
N TRP A 74 -16.40 -8.07 5.90
CA TRP A 74 -16.06 -8.73 7.15
C TRP A 74 -16.50 -7.93 8.39
N LEU A 75 -16.27 -6.61 8.41
CA LEU A 75 -16.69 -5.74 9.50
C LEU A 75 -18.23 -5.70 9.65
N ALA A 76 -18.96 -5.63 8.54
CA ALA A 76 -20.41 -5.72 8.52
C ALA A 76 -20.91 -7.09 9.04
N SER A 77 -20.23 -8.18 8.71
CA SER A 77 -20.54 -9.51 9.22
C SER A 77 -20.33 -9.58 10.73
N MET A 78 -19.23 -9.03 11.24
CA MET A 78 -18.97 -8.93 12.68
C MET A 78 -20.02 -8.09 13.41
N LEU A 79 -20.48 -7.00 12.81
CA LEU A 79 -21.55 -6.19 13.40
C LEU A 79 -22.83 -7.01 13.60
N ASN A 80 -23.22 -7.82 12.62
CA ASN A 80 -24.37 -8.71 12.74
C ASN A 80 -24.18 -9.76 13.84
N ILE A 81 -23.00 -10.37 13.92
CA ILE A 81 -22.68 -11.35 14.98
C ILE A 81 -22.70 -10.69 16.37
N ALA A 82 -22.22 -9.45 16.49
CA ALA A 82 -22.25 -8.70 17.74
C ALA A 82 -23.69 -8.42 18.20
N ILE A 83 -24.57 -8.01 17.27
CA ILE A 83 -26.00 -7.80 17.55
C ILE A 83 -26.64 -9.12 18.02
N TYR A 84 -26.38 -10.22 17.31
CA TYR A 84 -26.90 -11.53 17.68
C TYR A 84 -26.40 -11.99 19.06
N GLY A 85 -25.10 -11.81 19.34
CA GLY A 85 -24.50 -12.09 20.64
C GLY A 85 -25.15 -11.28 21.76
N ALA A 86 -25.46 -10.00 21.53
CA ALA A 86 -26.15 -9.15 22.50
C ALA A 86 -27.59 -9.62 22.78
N VAL A 87 -28.31 -10.08 21.76
CA VAL A 87 -29.65 -10.68 21.92
C VAL A 87 -29.56 -11.96 22.76
N LEU A 88 -28.59 -12.84 22.47
CA LEU A 88 -28.39 -14.09 23.21
C LEU A 88 -28.05 -13.90 24.70
N ILE A 89 -27.38 -12.81 25.07
CA ILE A 89 -27.09 -12.47 26.47
C ILE A 89 -28.39 -12.27 27.27
N SER A 90 -29.45 -11.80 26.61
CA SER A 90 -30.75 -11.58 27.23
C SER A 90 -31.53 -12.88 27.49
N VAL A 91 -31.09 -14.01 26.92
CA VAL A 91 -31.69 -15.33 27.12
C VAL A 91 -30.85 -16.12 28.13
N GLU A 92 -31.44 -16.48 29.25
CA GLU A 92 -30.71 -17.04 30.40
C GLU A 92 -29.95 -18.34 30.08
N GLU A 93 -30.57 -19.25 29.32
CA GLU A 93 -29.95 -20.51 28.88
C GLU A 93 -28.75 -20.31 27.93
N GLN A 94 -28.73 -19.20 27.19
CA GLN A 94 -27.75 -18.95 26.13
C GLN A 94 -26.75 -17.83 26.48
N ARG A 95 -26.84 -17.29 27.71
CA ARG A 95 -26.06 -16.12 28.15
C ARG A 95 -24.55 -16.31 28.00
N MET A 96 -24.02 -17.46 28.39
CA MET A 96 -22.59 -17.82 28.23
C MET A 96 -22.15 -17.76 26.76
N LEU A 97 -22.97 -18.30 25.85
CA LEU A 97 -22.69 -18.32 24.42
C LEU A 97 -22.72 -16.90 23.84
N GLY A 98 -23.69 -16.08 24.26
CA GLY A 98 -23.74 -14.66 23.90
C GLY A 98 -22.50 -13.88 24.34
N ILE A 99 -22.02 -14.08 25.57
CA ILE A 99 -20.79 -13.45 26.09
C ILE A 99 -19.55 -13.90 25.27
N ALA A 100 -19.45 -15.20 24.98
CA ALA A 100 -18.35 -15.75 24.19
C ALA A 100 -18.32 -15.17 22.76
N LEU A 101 -19.49 -15.11 22.10
CA LEU A 101 -19.61 -14.53 20.76
C LEU A 101 -19.27 -13.03 20.77
N LEU A 102 -19.81 -12.27 21.72
CA LEU A 102 -19.58 -10.82 21.79
C LEU A 102 -18.11 -10.49 22.05
N SER A 103 -17.48 -11.16 23.02
CA SER A 103 -16.06 -10.94 23.33
C SER A 103 -15.13 -11.31 22.18
N GLY A 104 -15.36 -12.45 21.52
CA GLY A 104 -14.60 -12.84 20.33
C GLY A 104 -14.80 -11.89 19.15
N THR A 105 -16.03 -11.38 18.97
CA THR A 105 -16.35 -10.44 17.89
C THR A 105 -15.71 -9.08 18.13
N LEU A 106 -15.70 -8.57 19.37
CA LEU A 106 -15.05 -7.31 19.72
C LEU A 106 -13.53 -7.39 19.54
N ALA A 107 -12.90 -8.48 19.99
CA ALA A 107 -11.46 -8.68 19.84
C ALA A 107 -11.05 -8.73 18.36
N ASN A 108 -11.78 -9.52 17.55
CA ASN A 108 -11.50 -9.62 16.12
C ASN A 108 -11.84 -8.33 15.36
N GLY A 109 -12.92 -7.64 15.74
CA GLY A 109 -13.29 -6.35 15.16
C GLY A 109 -12.23 -5.29 15.39
N PHE A 110 -11.69 -5.21 16.60
CA PHE A 110 -10.58 -4.31 16.92
C PHE A 110 -9.33 -4.63 16.10
N TYR A 111 -8.97 -5.92 15.99
CA TYR A 111 -7.85 -6.36 15.17
C TYR A 111 -8.03 -5.96 13.70
N LEU A 112 -9.23 -6.16 13.15
CA LEU A 112 -9.56 -5.81 11.77
C LEU A 112 -9.43 -4.31 11.52
N ILE A 113 -10.01 -3.47 12.39
CA ILE A 113 -9.92 -2.01 12.28
C ILE A 113 -8.46 -1.57 12.31
N ARG A 114 -7.66 -2.11 13.24
CA ARG A 114 -6.23 -1.81 13.34
C ARG A 114 -5.47 -2.21 12.06
N SER A 115 -5.80 -3.36 11.48
CA SER A 115 -5.19 -3.84 10.24
C SER A 115 -5.53 -2.94 9.06
N VAL A 116 -6.81 -2.57 8.90
CA VAL A 116 -7.27 -1.63 7.86
C VAL A 116 -6.60 -0.27 8.00
N ALA A 117 -6.55 0.28 9.22
CA ALA A 117 -5.91 1.56 9.48
C ALA A 117 -4.42 1.52 9.12
N ARG A 118 -3.71 0.45 9.47
CA ARG A 118 -2.30 0.28 9.11
C ARG A 118 -2.11 0.19 7.60
N LYS A 119 -2.89 -0.64 6.90
CA LYS A 119 -2.85 -0.73 5.43
C LYS A 119 -3.12 0.62 4.78
N TRP A 120 -4.06 1.39 5.32
CA TRP A 120 -4.41 2.70 4.79
C TRP A 120 -3.25 3.69 4.95
N CYS A 121 -2.60 3.72 6.12
CA CYS A 121 -1.37 4.49 6.32
C CYS A 121 -0.26 4.06 5.35
N ASP A 122 -0.03 2.76 5.19
CA ASP A 122 1.00 2.23 4.30
C ASP A 122 0.74 2.64 2.84
N LEU A 123 -0.52 2.62 2.38
CA LEU A 123 -0.90 3.08 1.04
C LEU A 123 -0.61 4.58 0.84
N HIS A 124 -0.90 5.41 1.84
CA HIS A 124 -0.56 6.84 1.80
C HIS A 124 0.94 7.07 1.72
N VAL A 125 1.73 6.33 2.50
CA VAL A 125 3.19 6.40 2.45
C VAL A 125 3.71 5.99 1.08
N ARG A 126 3.22 4.88 0.52
CA ARG A 126 3.61 4.43 -0.83
C ARG A 126 3.27 5.45 -1.90
N LEU A 127 2.10 6.07 -1.82
CA LEU A 127 1.69 7.10 -2.77
C LEU A 127 2.64 8.30 -2.74
N ALA A 128 3.05 8.75 -1.54
CA ALA A 128 4.05 9.80 -1.40
C ALA A 128 5.42 9.41 -1.98
N ILE A 129 5.84 8.15 -1.80
CA ILE A 129 7.08 7.62 -2.38
C ILE A 129 7.00 7.55 -3.91
N TYR A 130 5.86 7.11 -4.46
CA TYR A 130 5.67 7.10 -5.91
C TYR A 130 5.69 8.51 -6.52
N ASP A 131 5.04 9.49 -5.87
CA ASP A 131 5.15 10.89 -6.28
C ASP A 131 6.61 11.39 -6.24
N GLU A 132 7.38 10.95 -5.25
CA GLU A 132 8.81 11.25 -5.12
C GLU A 132 9.62 10.68 -6.31
N ILE A 133 9.37 9.43 -6.71
CA ILE A 133 10.03 8.82 -7.89
C ILE A 133 9.70 9.60 -9.15
N VAL A 134 8.44 10.03 -9.34
CA VAL A 134 8.06 10.86 -10.50
C VAL A 134 8.81 12.18 -10.50
N GLN A 135 8.97 12.83 -9.33
CA GLN A 135 9.72 14.08 -9.23
C GLN A 135 11.19 13.90 -9.58
N ILE A 136 11.84 12.85 -9.07
CA ILE A 136 13.25 12.54 -9.37
C ILE A 136 13.43 12.31 -10.87
N THR A 137 12.54 11.50 -11.45
CA THR A 137 12.57 11.19 -12.87
C THR A 137 12.34 12.44 -13.73
N ASP A 138 11.44 13.33 -13.32
CA ASP A 138 11.19 14.61 -13.99
C ASP A 138 12.37 15.58 -13.89
N SER A 139 13.10 15.59 -12.76
CA SER A 139 14.32 16.40 -12.63
C SER A 139 15.46 15.86 -13.49
N GLU A 140 15.68 14.54 -13.52
CA GLU A 140 16.72 13.91 -14.35
C GLU A 140 16.42 14.09 -15.84
N LEU A 141 15.17 13.90 -16.27
CA LEU A 141 14.78 14.13 -17.66
C LEU A 141 14.99 15.58 -18.12
N LYS A 142 14.85 16.56 -17.20
CA LYS A 142 15.16 17.97 -17.50
C LYS A 142 16.66 18.24 -17.55
N ALA A 143 17.46 17.52 -16.77
CA ALA A 143 18.91 17.65 -16.77
C ALA A 143 19.58 16.99 -17.98
N LEU A 144 18.95 15.94 -18.53
CA LEU A 144 19.41 15.18 -19.69
C LEU A 144 18.89 15.72 -21.04
N ALA A 145 17.95 16.67 -21.03
CA ALA A 145 17.38 17.32 -22.20
C ALA A 145 18.11 18.63 -22.54
#